data_AF-A0A6H9Y9J3-F1
#
_entry.id   AF-A0A6H9Y9J3-F1
#
_cell.length_a   1.000
_cell.length_b   1.000
_cell.length_c   1.000
_cell.angle_alpha   90.00
_cell.angle_beta   90.00
_cell.angle_gamma   90.00
#
_symmetry.space_group_name_H-M   'P 1'
#
loop_
_entity.id
_entity.type
_entity.pdbx_description
1 polymer ?
#
loop_
_entity_poly.entity_id
_entity_poly.type
_entity_poly.pdbx_seq_one_letter_code
_entity_poly.pdbx_strand_id
1 'polypeptide(L)'
;MVANDERFKGDILIYVDGYRVDDFRCIEHNFPDGFPSPTAGGWAVGNNARDRYCSRMALDKIRRFRDYDEAVRYIEAKRRKRKNERFQLVYQLGSLFHEVSTLDDILLIDEEADAEKALEAACRARLRDEFEEKYPGLEALKKVATRNTAFSAAELLQIIRKEGVETARKRYAKGTYYRLLKVLRDAGLDHA
;
A
#
# COMPACT_ATOMS: atom_id res chain seq x y z
N MET A 1 -19.42 32.22 1.23
CA MET A 1 -18.11 31.59 1.01
C MET A 1 -18.27 30.14 1.39
N VAL A 2 -18.35 29.27 0.40
CA VAL A 2 -18.59 27.84 0.58
C VAL A 2 -17.30 27.25 1.13
N ALA A 3 -17.31 26.83 2.39
CA ALA A 3 -16.28 25.95 2.90
C ALA A 3 -16.49 24.60 2.20
N ASN A 4 -15.74 24.35 1.13
CA ASN A 4 -15.61 23.01 0.58
C ASN A 4 -14.87 22.20 1.64
N ASP A 5 -15.62 21.48 2.46
CA ASP A 5 -15.12 20.45 3.38
C ASP A 5 -14.72 19.19 2.57
N GLU A 6 -14.07 19.39 1.43
CA GLU A 6 -13.48 18.34 0.59
C GLU A 6 -12.15 17.93 1.20
N ARG A 7 -12.28 17.12 2.25
CA ARG A 7 -11.15 16.55 2.97
C ARG A 7 -10.52 15.45 2.12
N PHE A 8 -9.34 15.72 1.59
CA PHE A 8 -8.47 14.70 1.02
C PHE A 8 -7.92 13.75 2.11
N LYS A 9 -7.52 12.55 1.72
CA LYS A 9 -7.26 11.42 2.64
C LYS A 9 -5.88 11.47 3.30
N GLY A 10 -4.93 12.12 2.63
CA GLY A 10 -3.53 12.21 3.03
C GLY A 10 -3.18 13.48 3.79
N ASP A 11 -1.88 13.75 3.89
CA ASP A 11 -1.34 14.95 4.54
C ASP A 11 -0.59 15.80 3.50
N ILE A 12 -0.77 17.12 3.51
CA ILE A 12 0.05 18.06 2.75
C ILE A 12 1.31 18.40 3.57
N LEU A 13 2.46 18.30 2.93
CA LEU A 13 3.76 18.73 3.41
C LEU A 13 4.23 19.93 2.57
N ILE A 14 5.05 20.79 3.17
CA ILE A 14 5.63 21.94 2.46
C ILE A 14 7.14 21.74 2.40
N TYR A 15 7.65 21.53 1.19
CA TYR A 15 9.08 21.41 0.90
C TYR A 15 9.65 22.76 0.52
N VAL A 16 10.92 22.98 0.90
CA VAL A 16 11.65 24.21 0.62
C VAL A 16 12.79 23.89 -0.34
N ASP A 17 12.82 24.60 -1.44
CA ASP A 17 13.84 24.53 -2.48
C ASP A 17 14.76 25.75 -2.42
N GLY A 18 16.04 25.54 -2.73
CA GLY A 18 17.06 26.60 -2.81
C GLY A 18 18.06 26.64 -1.65
N TYR A 19 17.99 25.70 -0.70
CA TYR A 19 19.00 25.56 0.35
C TYR A 19 19.83 24.28 0.18
N ARG A 20 21.17 24.44 0.26
CA ARG A 20 22.18 23.37 0.40
C ARG A 20 21.75 22.39 1.51
N VAL A 21 22.00 21.08 1.44
CA VAL A 21 21.95 20.21 2.66
C VAL A 21 22.99 20.70 3.69
N ASP A 22 24.06 21.28 3.16
CA ASP A 22 25.18 21.97 3.79
C ASP A 22 24.83 23.37 4.32
N ASP A 23 23.59 23.85 4.15
CA ASP A 23 23.11 25.07 4.81
C ASP A 23 22.63 24.73 6.24
N PHE A 24 23.56 24.85 7.21
CA PHE A 24 23.50 24.34 8.58
C PHE A 24 22.41 24.91 9.51
N ARG A 25 21.34 25.49 8.98
CA ARG A 25 20.30 26.20 9.76
C ARG A 25 19.42 25.26 10.61
N CYS A 26 19.67 23.95 10.59
CA CYS A 26 18.96 22.95 11.39
C CYS A 26 19.87 21.82 11.93
N ILE A 27 21.18 22.06 12.10
CA ILE A 27 22.13 21.06 12.66
C ILE A 27 21.68 20.48 14.00
N GLU A 28 20.99 21.26 14.83
CA GLU A 28 20.66 20.87 16.21
C GLU A 28 19.66 19.70 16.32
N HIS A 29 19.02 19.25 15.24
CA HIS A 29 17.88 18.32 15.35
C HIS A 29 17.93 17.04 14.53
N ASN A 30 18.87 16.84 13.61
CA ASN A 30 19.11 15.56 12.92
C ASN A 30 20.45 15.59 12.16
N PHE A 31 21.45 14.86 12.65
CA PHE A 31 22.47 14.30 11.77
C PHE A 31 21.88 13.00 11.20
N PRO A 32 21.63 12.88 9.89
CA PRO A 32 21.32 11.58 9.31
C PRO A 32 22.61 10.74 9.31
N ASP A 33 22.54 9.48 9.77
CA ASP A 33 23.64 8.50 9.79
C ASP A 33 24.15 8.07 8.39
N GLY A 34 23.81 8.83 7.35
CA GLY A 34 24.23 8.64 5.98
C GLY A 34 23.62 9.73 5.12
N PHE A 35 24.45 10.40 4.32
CA PHE A 35 23.98 11.35 3.31
C PHE A 35 23.24 10.54 2.22
N PRO A 36 21.91 10.63 2.08
CA PRO A 36 21.23 9.95 0.98
C PRO A 36 21.26 10.86 -0.25
N SER A 37 21.05 10.24 -1.41
CA SER A 37 20.93 10.82 -2.75
C SER A 37 20.41 12.28 -2.79
N PRO A 38 20.90 13.14 -3.70
CA PRO A 38 20.50 14.56 -3.82
C PRO A 38 18.98 14.81 -3.97
N THR A 39 18.19 13.80 -4.35
CA THR A 39 16.72 13.86 -4.36
C THR A 39 16.06 13.76 -2.98
N ALA A 40 16.76 13.23 -1.98
CA ALA A 40 16.32 13.11 -0.58
C ALA A 40 16.95 14.15 0.36
N GLY A 41 17.97 14.87 -0.11
CA GLY A 41 18.71 15.90 0.63
C GLY A 41 18.05 17.28 0.54
N GLY A 42 16.87 17.44 1.12
CA GLY A 42 16.17 18.73 1.11
C GLY A 42 15.56 19.10 2.46
N TRP A 43 15.04 20.32 2.52
CA TRP A 43 14.38 20.86 3.71
C TRP A 43 12.86 20.87 3.54
N ALA A 44 12.16 20.73 4.65
CA ALA A 44 10.71 20.82 4.77
C ALA A 44 10.34 21.67 5.98
N VAL A 45 9.12 22.18 6.00
CA VAL A 45 8.61 22.94 7.15
C VAL A 45 8.47 22.00 8.35
N GLY A 46 9.19 22.29 9.43
CA GLY A 46 9.13 21.50 10.66
C GLY A 46 7.92 21.82 11.52
N ASN A 47 7.46 20.83 12.28
CA ASN A 47 6.43 20.97 13.31
C ASN A 47 7.06 21.44 14.63
N ASN A 48 7.41 22.73 14.71
CA ASN A 48 8.01 23.30 15.91
C ASN A 48 7.57 24.76 16.12
N ALA A 49 7.59 25.22 17.38
CA ALA A 49 7.12 26.55 17.77
C ALA A 49 7.92 27.72 17.15
N ARG A 50 9.09 27.45 16.56
CA ARG A 50 9.96 28.46 15.94
C ARG A 50 9.91 28.42 14.41
N ASP A 51 9.03 27.60 13.83
CA ASP A 51 8.92 27.31 12.40
C ASP A 51 10.27 27.03 11.72
N ARG A 52 11.18 26.35 12.42
CA ARG A 52 12.47 25.90 11.87
C ARG A 52 12.21 24.82 10.81
N TYR A 53 13.07 24.78 9.80
CA TYR A 53 13.03 23.70 8.81
C TYR A 53 13.52 22.37 9.43
N CYS A 54 13.08 21.28 8.85
CA CYS A 54 13.50 19.93 9.20
C CYS A 54 13.95 19.21 7.92
N SER A 55 14.88 18.27 8.06
CA SER A 55 15.25 17.41 6.93
C SER A 55 14.01 16.69 6.40
N ARG A 56 13.87 16.57 5.06
CA ARG A 56 12.81 15.79 4.41
C ARG A 56 12.77 14.34 4.90
N MET A 57 13.88 13.81 5.43
CA MET A 57 13.94 12.47 6.00
C MET A 57 13.25 12.33 7.36
N ALA A 58 13.07 13.44 8.09
CA ALA A 58 12.53 13.45 9.43
C ALA A 58 11.00 13.56 9.41
N LEU A 59 10.34 12.57 8.80
CA LEU A 59 8.89 12.58 8.53
C LEU A 59 8.02 12.76 9.80
N ASP A 60 8.55 12.41 10.97
CA ASP A 60 7.94 12.61 12.29
C ASP A 60 8.00 14.06 12.78
N LYS A 61 8.99 14.83 12.30
CA LYS A 61 9.24 16.22 12.68
C LYS A 61 8.72 17.23 11.66
N ILE A 62 8.21 16.80 10.51
CA ILE A 62 7.65 17.68 9.48
C ILE A 62 6.22 18.06 9.84
N ARG A 63 5.86 19.32 9.59
CA ARG A 63 4.50 19.84 9.78
C ARG A 63 3.59 19.31 8.67
N ARG A 64 2.41 18.85 9.08
CA ARG A 64 1.38 18.26 8.22
C ARG A 64 0.17 19.17 8.20
N PHE A 65 -0.38 19.39 7.01
CA PHE A 65 -1.59 20.16 6.79
C PHE A 65 -2.67 19.24 6.24
N ARG A 66 -3.87 19.31 6.82
CA ARG A 66 -5.05 18.57 6.35
C ARG A 66 -6.05 19.44 5.61
N ASP A 67 -5.72 20.71 5.46
CA ASP A 67 -6.52 21.73 4.82
C ASP A 67 -5.61 22.45 3.81
N TYR A 68 -6.05 22.46 2.55
CA TYR A 68 -5.27 23.05 1.46
C TYR A 68 -5.14 24.57 1.62
N ASP A 69 -6.21 25.25 2.02
CA ASP A 69 -6.21 26.70 2.23
C ASP A 69 -5.30 27.10 3.40
N GLU A 70 -5.20 26.29 4.45
CA GLU A 70 -4.23 26.47 5.54
C GLU A 70 -2.79 26.37 5.01
N ALA A 71 -2.50 25.34 4.20
CA ALA A 71 -1.17 25.13 3.64
C ALA A 71 -0.76 26.30 2.72
N VAL A 72 -1.65 26.74 1.83
CA VAL A 72 -1.40 27.87 0.93
C VAL A 72 -1.22 29.17 1.70
N ARG A 73 -2.11 29.49 2.66
CA ARG A 73 -1.98 30.68 3.51
C ARG A 73 -0.66 30.67 4.29
N TYR A 74 -0.23 29.51 4.75
CA TYR A 74 1.06 29.35 5.43
C TYR A 74 2.23 29.69 4.48
N ILE A 75 2.22 29.17 3.25
CA ILE A 75 3.24 29.48 2.23
C ILE A 75 3.26 30.99 1.94
N GLU A 76 2.10 31.62 1.73
CA GLU A 76 2.03 33.05 1.43
C GLU A 76 2.59 33.90 2.58
N ALA A 77 2.22 33.58 3.83
CA ALA A 77 2.74 34.26 5.01
C ALA A 77 4.26 34.13 5.14
N LYS A 78 4.82 32.96 4.79
CA LYS A 78 6.28 32.73 4.77
C LYS A 78 6.97 33.46 3.62
N ARG A 79 6.43 33.41 2.40
CA ARG A 79 6.97 34.13 1.23
C ARG A 79 7.09 35.64 1.47
N ARG A 80 6.13 36.25 2.20
CA ARG A 80 6.21 37.67 2.60
C ARG A 80 7.46 37.97 3.44
N LYS A 81 7.85 37.06 4.34
CA LYS A 81 9.03 37.20 5.23
C LYS A 81 10.32 36.69 4.59
N ARG A 82 10.22 35.75 3.65
CA ARG A 82 11.33 34.99 3.04
C ARG A 82 11.19 34.97 1.51
N LYS A 83 11.50 36.10 0.87
CA LYS A 83 11.26 36.32 -0.58
C LYS A 83 12.12 35.46 -1.51
N ASN A 84 13.28 34.99 -1.04
CA ASN A 84 14.24 34.24 -1.85
C ASN A 84 14.01 32.72 -1.79
N GLU A 85 13.08 32.26 -0.96
CA GLU A 85 12.82 30.84 -0.73
C GLU A 85 11.73 30.35 -1.68
N ARG A 86 11.93 29.17 -2.25
CA ARG A 86 10.91 28.50 -3.08
C ARG A 86 10.22 27.44 -2.24
N PHE A 87 8.90 27.50 -2.20
CA PHE A 87 8.08 26.55 -1.46
C PHE A 87 7.28 25.69 -2.44
N GLN A 88 7.36 24.38 -2.27
CA GLN A 88 6.63 23.35 -3.01
C GLN A 88 5.61 22.69 -2.09
N LEU A 89 4.41 22.44 -2.60
CA LEU A 89 3.41 21.63 -1.91
C LEU A 89 3.61 20.17 -2.32
N VAL A 90 3.62 19.29 -1.33
CA VAL A 90 3.77 17.85 -1.54
C VAL A 90 2.64 17.14 -0.82
N TYR A 91 1.84 16.39 -1.55
CA TYR A 91 0.80 15.54 -1.01
C TYR A 91 1.34 14.15 -0.67
N GLN A 92 1.17 13.74 0.58
CA GLN A 92 1.55 12.41 1.06
C GLN A 92 0.31 11.53 1.21
N LEU A 93 0.23 10.49 0.38
CA LEU A 93 -0.80 9.45 0.46
C LEU A 93 -0.15 8.09 0.77
N GLY A 94 -0.26 7.65 2.02
CA GLY A 94 0.43 6.45 2.50
C GLY A 94 1.95 6.60 2.44
N SER A 95 2.62 5.78 1.63
CA SER A 95 4.07 5.84 1.39
C SER A 95 4.47 6.65 0.16
N LEU A 96 3.50 7.15 -0.61
CA LEU A 96 3.75 7.89 -1.84
C LEU A 96 3.75 9.40 -1.57
N PHE A 97 4.56 10.12 -2.34
CA PHE A 97 4.72 11.57 -2.27
C PHE A 97 4.53 12.15 -3.66
N HIS A 98 3.62 13.11 -3.79
CA HIS A 98 3.25 13.74 -5.05
C HIS A 98 3.48 15.25 -4.93
N GLU A 99 4.22 15.85 -5.87
CA GLU A 99 4.25 17.31 -5.99
C GLU A 99 2.91 17.78 -6.55
N VAL A 100 2.27 18.71 -5.85
CA VAL A 100 0.92 19.21 -6.19
C VAL A 100 0.96 20.73 -6.24
N SER A 101 0.10 21.32 -7.07
CA SER A 101 -0.04 22.78 -7.16
C SER A 101 -1.42 23.24 -6.72
N THR A 102 -2.45 22.43 -6.96
CA THR A 102 -3.86 22.76 -6.72
C THR A 102 -4.56 21.76 -5.80
N LEU A 103 -5.74 22.12 -5.28
CA LEU A 103 -6.61 21.17 -4.59
C LEU A 103 -7.11 20.08 -5.55
N ASP A 104 -7.40 20.45 -6.80
CA ASP A 104 -7.86 19.50 -7.82
C ASP A 104 -6.83 18.40 -8.09
N ASP A 105 -5.53 18.73 -8.08
CA ASP A 105 -4.45 17.73 -8.21
C ASP A 105 -4.52 16.68 -7.08
N ILE A 106 -4.80 17.14 -5.85
CA ILE A 106 -4.89 16.26 -4.68
C ILE A 106 -6.11 15.35 -4.78
N LEU A 107 -7.26 15.91 -5.17
CA LEU A 107 -8.50 15.15 -5.32
C LEU A 107 -8.39 14.12 -6.45
N LEU A 108 -7.73 14.45 -7.56
CA LEU A 108 -7.46 13.52 -8.65
C LEU A 108 -6.60 12.34 -8.17
N ILE A 109 -5.54 12.61 -7.40
CA ILE A 109 -4.70 11.54 -6.82
C ILE A 109 -5.51 10.63 -5.89
N ASP A 110 -6.41 11.19 -5.09
CA ASP A 110 -7.29 10.41 -4.20
C ASP A 110 -8.29 9.54 -4.96
N GLU A 111 -8.79 10.02 -6.10
CA GLU A 111 -9.69 9.26 -6.99
C GLU A 111 -8.94 8.14 -7.70
N GLU A 112 -7.75 8.42 -8.24
CA GLU A 112 -6.89 7.42 -8.88
C GLU A 112 -6.52 6.29 -7.91
N ALA A 113 -6.17 6.64 -6.67
CA ALA A 113 -5.84 5.66 -5.64
C ALA A 113 -7.03 4.78 -5.24
N ASP A 114 -8.24 5.34 -5.21
CA ASP A 114 -9.46 4.54 -4.96
C ASP A 114 -9.78 3.62 -6.13
N ALA A 115 -9.63 4.11 -7.37
CA ALA A 115 -9.84 3.32 -8.57
C ALA A 115 -8.86 2.14 -8.65
N GLU A 116 -7.58 2.38 -8.36
CA GLU A 116 -6.56 1.33 -8.30
C GLU A 116 -6.90 0.29 -7.23
N LYS A 117 -7.26 0.73 -6.02
CA LYS A 117 -7.65 -0.16 -4.93
C LYS A 117 -8.89 -0.99 -5.25
N ALA A 118 -9.87 -0.41 -5.92
CA ALA A 118 -11.06 -1.12 -6.38
C ALA A 118 -10.71 -2.17 -7.44
N LEU A 119 -9.83 -1.82 -8.39
CA LEU A 119 -9.35 -2.74 -9.42
C LEU A 119 -8.55 -3.91 -8.80
N GLU A 120 -7.65 -3.62 -7.86
CA GLU A 120 -6.89 -4.65 -7.13
C GLU A 120 -7.80 -5.60 -6.37
N ALA A 121 -8.83 -5.07 -5.69
CA ALA A 121 -9.80 -5.88 -4.96
C ALA A 121 -10.59 -6.79 -5.92
N ALA A 122 -11.02 -6.28 -7.07
CA ALA A 122 -11.69 -7.06 -8.10
C ALA A 122 -10.78 -8.15 -8.68
N CYS A 123 -9.52 -7.82 -9.02
CA CYS A 123 -8.52 -8.78 -9.48
C CYS A 123 -8.25 -9.87 -8.44
N ARG A 124 -8.13 -9.50 -7.17
CA ARG A 124 -7.90 -10.44 -6.06
C ARG A 124 -9.10 -11.36 -5.84
N ALA A 125 -10.32 -10.84 -5.96
CA ALA A 125 -11.54 -11.64 -5.89
C ALA A 125 -11.57 -12.66 -7.04
N ARG A 126 -11.33 -12.23 -8.29
CA ARG A 126 -11.27 -13.12 -9.45
C ARG A 126 -10.21 -14.21 -9.30
N LEU A 127 -9.00 -13.84 -8.89
CA LEU A 127 -7.92 -14.81 -8.64
C LEU A 127 -8.28 -15.79 -7.52
N ARG A 128 -9.00 -15.35 -6.49
CA ARG A 128 -9.48 -16.23 -5.42
C ARG A 128 -10.49 -17.25 -5.94
N ASP A 129 -11.43 -16.81 -6.77
CA ASP A 129 -12.44 -17.69 -7.36
C ASP A 129 -11.81 -18.70 -8.34
N GLU A 130 -10.88 -18.24 -9.21
CA GLU A 130 -10.09 -19.11 -10.09
C GLU A 130 -9.28 -20.14 -9.28
N PHE A 131 -8.71 -19.72 -8.15
CA PHE A 131 -7.90 -20.58 -7.30
C PHE A 131 -8.75 -21.61 -6.55
N GLU A 132 -9.93 -21.25 -6.08
CA GLU A 132 -10.90 -22.17 -5.46
C GLU A 132 -11.47 -23.16 -6.48
N GLU A 133 -11.73 -22.74 -7.73
CA GLU A 133 -12.16 -23.65 -8.79
C GLU A 133 -11.06 -24.66 -9.16
N LYS A 134 -9.80 -24.22 -9.14
CA LYS A 134 -8.65 -25.06 -9.44
C LYS A 134 -8.31 -26.02 -8.30
N TYR A 135 -8.37 -25.53 -7.07
CA TYR A 135 -8.00 -26.28 -5.87
C TYR A 135 -9.14 -26.23 -4.83
N PRO A 136 -10.25 -26.93 -5.08
CA PRO A 136 -11.42 -26.86 -4.23
C PRO A 136 -11.13 -27.34 -2.81
N GLY A 137 -11.55 -26.56 -1.80
CA GLY A 137 -11.41 -26.92 -0.40
C GLY A 137 -9.97 -27.00 0.11
N LEU A 138 -9.00 -26.43 -0.60
CA LEU A 138 -7.57 -26.51 -0.25
C LEU A 138 -7.29 -26.02 1.17
N GLU A 139 -7.98 -24.98 1.63
CA GLU A 139 -7.80 -24.44 2.99
C GLU A 139 -8.25 -25.42 4.08
N ALA A 140 -9.27 -26.25 3.83
CA ALA A 140 -9.64 -27.33 4.74
C ALA A 140 -8.59 -28.46 4.70
N LEU A 141 -8.08 -28.79 3.51
CA LEU A 141 -7.07 -29.84 3.32
C LEU A 141 -5.72 -29.50 3.98
N LYS A 142 -5.31 -28.23 3.95
CA LYS A 142 -4.09 -27.76 4.63
C LYS A 142 -4.13 -27.93 6.15
N LYS A 143 -5.32 -28.01 6.76
CA LYS A 143 -5.46 -28.24 8.21
C LYS A 143 -5.20 -29.68 8.62
N VAL A 144 -5.39 -30.63 7.71
CA VAL A 144 -5.29 -32.07 7.98
C VAL A 144 -4.09 -32.75 7.34
N ALA A 145 -3.42 -32.08 6.38
CA ALA A 145 -2.31 -32.65 5.64
C ALA A 145 -1.21 -31.63 5.30
N THR A 146 -0.01 -32.14 4.98
CA THR A 146 1.10 -31.30 4.51
C THR A 146 0.74 -30.60 3.22
N ARG A 147 1.36 -29.43 2.97
CA ARG A 147 1.09 -28.59 1.78
C ARG A 147 1.00 -29.40 0.49
N ASN A 148 2.00 -30.21 0.17
CA ASN A 148 2.01 -31.00 -1.07
C ASN A 148 0.87 -32.02 -1.13
N THR A 149 0.57 -32.69 0.00
CA THR A 149 -0.52 -33.67 0.07
C THR A 149 -1.88 -32.98 -0.07
N ALA A 150 -2.05 -31.79 0.52
CA ALA A 150 -3.26 -30.99 0.38
C ALA A 150 -3.51 -30.54 -1.07
N PHE A 151 -2.46 -30.12 -1.79
CA PHE A 151 -2.57 -29.80 -3.23
C PHE A 151 -2.94 -31.03 -4.06
N SER A 152 -2.27 -32.17 -3.87
CA SER A 152 -2.62 -33.40 -4.58
C SER A 152 -4.03 -33.91 -4.26
N ALA A 153 -4.51 -33.70 -3.02
CA ALA A 153 -5.86 -34.04 -2.63
C ALA A 153 -6.89 -33.10 -3.28
N ALA A 154 -6.61 -31.80 -3.35
CA ALA A 154 -7.46 -30.83 -4.03
C ALA A 154 -7.56 -31.11 -5.55
N GLU A 155 -6.44 -31.50 -6.19
CA GLU A 155 -6.44 -31.95 -7.58
C GLU A 155 -7.28 -33.21 -7.78
N LEU A 156 -7.15 -34.20 -6.89
CA LEU A 156 -7.98 -35.40 -6.91
C LEU A 156 -9.48 -35.03 -6.79
N LEU A 157 -9.82 -34.12 -5.87
CA LEU A 157 -11.19 -33.63 -5.68
C LEU A 157 -11.72 -32.96 -6.95
N GLN A 158 -10.90 -32.15 -7.61
CA GLN A 158 -11.25 -31.50 -8.86
C GLN A 158 -11.52 -32.51 -9.98
N ILE A 159 -10.66 -33.53 -10.12
CA ILE A 159 -10.84 -34.60 -11.12
C ILE A 159 -12.12 -35.39 -10.83
N ILE A 160 -12.40 -35.72 -9.56
CA ILE A 160 -13.64 -36.40 -9.18
C ILE A 160 -14.86 -35.56 -9.57
N ARG A 161 -14.83 -34.24 -9.33
CA ARG A 161 -15.94 -33.32 -9.71
C ARG A 161 -16.13 -33.18 -11.22
N LYS A 162 -15.04 -33.09 -12.00
CA LYS A 162 -15.10 -32.80 -13.45
C LYS A 162 -15.22 -34.05 -14.32
N GLU A 163 -14.54 -35.14 -13.95
CA GLU A 163 -14.36 -36.33 -14.79
C GLU A 163 -14.94 -37.61 -14.17
N GLY A 164 -15.39 -37.55 -12.91
CA GLY A 164 -15.96 -38.67 -12.17
C GLY A 164 -14.93 -39.58 -11.47
N VAL A 165 -15.44 -40.39 -10.53
CA VAL A 165 -14.63 -41.22 -9.61
C VAL A 165 -13.78 -42.27 -10.34
N GLU A 166 -14.31 -42.90 -11.38
CA GLU A 166 -13.61 -43.95 -12.13
C GLU A 166 -12.39 -43.41 -12.89
N THR A 167 -12.49 -42.21 -13.45
CA THR A 167 -11.38 -41.54 -14.14
C THR A 167 -10.29 -41.13 -13.14
N ALA A 168 -10.69 -40.56 -12.01
CA ALA A 168 -9.79 -40.22 -10.91
C ALA A 168 -9.00 -41.44 -10.41
N ARG A 169 -9.68 -42.59 -10.27
CA ARG A 169 -9.08 -43.85 -9.80
C ARG A 169 -8.01 -44.40 -10.75
N LYS A 170 -8.17 -44.22 -12.06
CA LYS A 170 -7.20 -44.67 -13.08
C LYS A 170 -5.94 -43.78 -13.13
N ARG A 171 -6.06 -42.51 -12.76
CA ARG A 171 -4.98 -41.51 -12.88
C ARG A 171 -3.88 -41.66 -11.81
N TYR A 172 -4.21 -42.24 -10.66
CA TYR A 172 -3.29 -42.43 -9.55
C TYR A 172 -3.02 -43.91 -9.29
N ALA A 173 -1.81 -44.21 -8.81
CA ALA A 173 -1.52 -45.54 -8.26
C ALA A 173 -2.47 -45.86 -7.09
N LYS A 174 -2.91 -47.12 -6.97
CA LYS A 174 -3.94 -47.57 -6.02
C LYS A 174 -3.68 -47.08 -4.58
N GLY A 175 -2.45 -47.24 -4.08
CA GLY A 175 -2.08 -46.78 -2.73
C GLY A 175 -2.17 -45.27 -2.55
N THR A 176 -1.71 -44.51 -3.54
CA THR A 176 -1.77 -43.04 -3.54
C THR A 176 -3.21 -42.54 -3.57
N TYR A 177 -4.06 -43.15 -4.40
CA TYR A 177 -5.48 -42.81 -4.51
C TYR A 177 -6.21 -42.92 -3.16
N TYR A 178 -6.11 -44.08 -2.49
CA TYR A 178 -6.79 -44.29 -1.20
C TYR A 178 -6.19 -43.42 -0.08
N ARG A 179 -4.89 -43.12 -0.12
CA ARG A 179 -4.27 -42.18 0.81
C ARG A 179 -4.84 -40.77 0.67
N LEU A 180 -5.00 -40.29 -0.56
CA LEU A 180 -5.57 -38.97 -0.83
C LEU A 180 -7.07 -38.92 -0.52
N LEU A 181 -7.84 -39.97 -0.82
CA LEU A 181 -9.24 -40.08 -0.40
C LEU A 181 -9.40 -39.99 1.12
N LYS A 182 -8.53 -40.64 1.89
CA LYS A 182 -8.56 -40.52 3.35
C LYS A 182 -8.39 -39.07 3.79
N VAL A 183 -7.47 -38.33 3.18
CA VAL A 183 -7.26 -36.90 3.47
C VAL A 183 -8.50 -36.05 3.12
N LEU A 184 -9.17 -36.34 2.00
CA LEU A 184 -10.42 -35.68 1.64
C LEU A 184 -11.52 -35.91 2.68
N ARG A 185 -11.66 -37.16 3.15
CA ARG A 185 -12.60 -37.53 4.21
C ARG A 185 -12.27 -36.87 5.55
N ASP A 186 -11.00 -36.88 5.94
CA ASP A 186 -10.52 -36.26 7.19
C ASP A 186 -10.78 -34.74 7.17
N ALA A 187 -10.78 -34.11 5.98
CA ALA A 187 -11.15 -32.72 5.78
C ALA A 187 -12.67 -32.46 5.65
N GLY A 188 -13.51 -33.49 5.68
CA GLY A 188 -14.96 -33.38 5.50
C GLY A 188 -15.40 -33.03 4.08
N LEU A 189 -14.54 -33.25 3.08
CA LEU A 189 -14.78 -32.94 1.67
C LEU A 189 -15.18 -34.18 0.85
N ASP A 190 -15.75 -35.19 1.51
CA ASP A 190 -15.99 -36.50 0.87
C ASP A 190 -17.04 -36.38 -0.25
N HIS A 191 -16.66 -36.86 -1.43
CA HIS A 191 -17.56 -37.07 -2.56
C HIS A 191 -18.01 -38.53 -2.55
N ALA A 192 -19.00 -38.80 -1.69
CA ALA A 192 -19.84 -39.99 -1.77
C ALA A 192 -21.21 -39.57 -2.30
#